data_AF-A0A1D2M630-F1
#
_entry.id   AF-A0A1D2M630-F1
#
_cell.length_a   1.000
_cell.length_b   1.000
_cell.length_c   1.000
_cell.angle_alpha   90.00
_cell.angle_beta   90.00
_cell.angle_gamma   90.00
#
_symmetry.space_group_name_H-M   'P 1'
#
loop_
_entity.id
_entity.type
_entity.pdbx_description
1 polymer ?
#
loop_
_entity_poly.entity_id
_entity_poly.type
_entity_poly.pdbx_seq_one_letter_code
_entity_poly.pdbx_strand_id
1 'polypeptide(L)'
;MAVAPVAWALDKLQAENECYLGHLAPVLLKTYQRLDDIVRSKSENTFGWIIAECLKDGLRERFTRIFELDTDDAKQELLATVTLPWFKLRWIPKGHEAKRNEIKTLMIREALKFYKPLDCAKRSEVNAWSDLICEDAEQPEENTDAESAVELECLKYLQDSADSIAGLTAYPTVKSMSVKLNTPLPSSAPAERLFSYAGMVLRPKRSSLSDELFEQLVLLKLNFKPPN
;
A
#
# COMPACT_ATOMS: atom_id res chain seq x y z
N MET A 1 17.66 7.53 20.39
CA MET A 1 18.56 6.73 19.53
C MET A 1 18.35 7.11 18.08
N ALA A 2 19.43 7.36 17.32
CA ALA A 2 19.36 7.91 15.96
C ALA A 2 18.62 7.04 14.94
N VAL A 3 18.70 5.71 15.09
CA VAL A 3 18.10 4.72 14.18
C VAL A 3 16.65 4.36 14.52
N ALA A 4 16.13 4.83 15.66
CA ALA A 4 14.79 4.48 16.13
C ALA A 4 13.66 4.83 15.14
N PRO A 5 13.71 5.95 14.38
CA PRO A 5 12.69 6.23 13.36
C PRO A 5 12.63 5.16 12.27
N VAL A 6 13.79 4.66 11.82
CA VAL A 6 13.87 3.65 10.76
C VAL A 6 13.37 2.30 11.28
N ALA A 7 13.73 1.91 12.50
CA ALA A 7 13.19 0.71 13.14
C ALA A 7 11.67 0.75 13.22
N TRP A 8 11.09 1.88 13.65
CA TRP A 8 9.64 2.08 13.66
C TRP A 8 9.01 1.97 12.27
N ALA A 9 9.68 2.47 11.23
CA ALA A 9 9.21 2.37 9.85
C ALA A 9 9.14 0.91 9.39
N LEU A 10 10.20 0.14 9.69
CA LEU A 10 10.28 -1.29 9.39
C LEU A 10 9.17 -2.06 10.11
N ASP A 11 8.96 -1.81 11.40
CA ASP A 11 7.88 -2.46 12.17
C ASP A 11 6.51 -2.23 11.55
N LYS A 12 6.27 -1.05 10.94
CA LYS A 12 5.02 -0.74 10.26
C LYS A 12 4.90 -1.36 8.88
N LEU A 13 5.97 -1.35 8.08
CA LEU A 13 5.95 -1.86 6.70
C LEU A 13 6.16 -3.38 6.62
N GLN A 14 6.63 -4.02 7.69
CA GLN A 14 6.87 -5.47 7.75
C GLN A 14 5.88 -6.20 8.67
N ALA A 15 4.84 -5.49 9.12
CA ALA A 15 3.77 -6.05 9.94
C ALA A 15 3.04 -7.19 9.21
N GLU A 16 2.51 -8.14 9.97
CA GLU A 16 1.71 -9.26 9.43
C GLU A 16 0.27 -8.87 9.14
N ASN A 17 -0.26 -7.93 9.92
CA ASN A 17 -1.60 -7.41 9.76
C ASN A 17 -1.54 -6.02 9.13
N GLU A 18 -2.53 -5.71 8.28
CA GLU A 18 -2.72 -4.38 7.70
C GLU A 18 -1.52 -3.88 6.86
N CYS A 19 -0.80 -4.80 6.21
CA CYS A 19 0.38 -4.53 5.38
C CYS A 19 0.02 -4.02 3.97
N TYR A 20 -0.78 -2.95 3.90
CA TYR A 20 -1.18 -2.32 2.64
C TYR A 20 -0.07 -1.46 2.06
N LEU A 21 0.12 -1.49 0.73
CA LEU A 21 1.06 -0.62 0.03
C LEU A 21 0.86 0.87 0.36
N GLY A 22 -0.38 1.30 0.56
CA GLY A 22 -0.73 2.68 0.92
C GLY A 22 -0.17 3.16 2.27
N HIS A 23 0.46 2.30 3.07
CA HIS A 23 1.22 2.74 4.24
C HIS A 23 2.60 3.29 3.89
N LEU A 24 3.16 2.96 2.71
CA LEU A 24 4.53 3.28 2.34
C LEU A 24 4.80 4.79 2.38
N ALA A 25 4.04 5.59 1.63
CA ALA A 25 4.30 7.03 1.53
C ALA A 25 4.10 7.77 2.87
N PRO A 26 3.01 7.55 3.64
CA PRO A 26 2.85 8.16 4.96
C PRO A 26 3.95 7.76 5.96
N VAL A 27 4.35 6.49 5.97
CA VAL A 27 5.40 6.00 6.87
C VAL A 27 6.75 6.62 6.52
N LEU A 28 7.10 6.71 5.23
CA LEU A 28 8.34 7.36 4.78
C LEU A 28 8.39 8.84 5.19
N LEU A 29 7.31 9.59 4.93
CA LEU A 29 7.22 11.00 5.33
C LEU A 29 7.33 11.18 6.84
N LYS A 30 6.66 10.34 7.63
CA LYS A 30 6.74 10.43 9.09
C LYS A 30 8.11 10.05 9.62
N THR A 31 8.77 9.08 8.99
CA THR A 31 10.14 8.66 9.31
C THR A 31 11.13 9.79 9.03
N TYR A 32 11.00 10.42 7.86
CA TYR A 32 11.79 11.58 7.48
C TYR A 32 11.64 12.73 8.48
N GLN A 33 10.40 13.07 8.88
CA GLN A 33 10.14 14.10 9.89
C GLN A 33 10.82 13.77 11.23
N ARG A 34 10.70 12.52 11.71
CA ARG A 34 11.32 12.09 12.98
C ARG A 34 12.85 12.14 12.92
N LEU A 35 13.45 11.83 11.77
CA LEU A 35 14.89 11.97 11.58
C LEU A 35 15.29 13.46 11.55
N ASP A 36 14.50 14.30 10.87
CA ASP A 36 14.75 15.74 10.81
C ASP A 36 14.64 16.40 12.20
N ASP A 37 13.70 15.97 13.04
CA ASP A 37 13.58 16.41 14.44
C ASP A 37 14.84 16.08 15.25
N ILE A 38 15.44 14.90 15.04
CA ILE A 38 16.71 14.49 15.70
C ILE A 38 17.88 15.33 15.20
N VAL A 39 17.93 15.63 13.90
CA VAL A 39 18.97 16.50 13.31
C VAL A 39 18.85 17.93 13.85
N ARG A 40 17.63 18.45 13.97
CA ARG A 40 17.35 19.81 14.46
C ARG A 40 17.59 19.96 15.95
N SER A 41 17.27 18.94 16.76
CA SER A 41 17.38 19.04 18.21
C SER A 41 18.82 19.26 18.67
N LYS A 42 19.82 18.85 17.86
CA LYS A 42 21.29 18.97 18.10
C LYS A 42 21.76 18.58 19.51
N SER A 43 20.88 18.06 20.36
CA SER A 43 21.09 17.97 21.79
C SER A 43 21.75 16.65 22.14
N GLU A 44 22.94 16.76 22.71
CA GLU A 44 23.61 15.79 23.57
C GLU A 44 24.25 14.54 22.92
N ASN A 45 23.96 14.18 21.67
CA ASN A 45 24.60 13.04 21.00
C ASN A 45 25.53 13.48 19.87
N THR A 46 26.84 13.54 20.11
CA THR A 46 27.84 14.01 19.13
C THR A 46 27.80 13.24 17.80
N PHE A 47 27.43 11.95 17.81
CA PHE A 47 27.39 11.09 16.61
C PHE A 47 25.97 10.76 16.11
N GLY A 48 24.96 10.86 16.98
CA GLY A 48 23.60 10.43 16.64
C GLY A 48 22.93 11.29 15.56
N TRP A 49 23.19 12.59 15.55
CA TRP A 49 22.66 13.48 14.51
C TRP A 49 23.29 13.21 13.14
N ILE A 50 24.57 12.82 13.08
CA ILE A 50 25.26 12.45 11.82
C ILE A 50 24.58 11.24 11.20
N ILE A 51 24.35 10.18 11.99
CA ILE A 51 23.62 8.99 11.51
C ILE A 51 22.22 9.40 11.02
N ALA A 52 21.51 10.21 11.80
CA ALA A 52 20.16 10.64 11.43
C ALA A 52 20.15 11.45 10.13
N GLU A 53 21.16 12.30 9.90
CA GLU A 53 21.35 13.07 8.67
C GLU A 53 21.63 12.15 7.48
N CYS A 54 22.61 11.25 7.58
CA CYS A 54 22.89 10.29 6.51
C CYS A 54 21.68 9.40 6.17
N LEU A 55 20.94 8.95 7.17
CA LEU A 55 19.72 8.16 6.96
C LEU A 55 18.61 8.99 6.30
N LYS A 56 18.47 10.26 6.70
CA LYS A 56 17.51 11.19 6.12
C LYS A 56 17.81 11.43 4.64
N ASP A 57 19.07 11.67 4.31
CA ASP A 57 19.52 11.90 2.94
C ASP A 57 19.37 10.64 2.09
N GLY A 58 19.79 9.48 2.62
CA GLY A 58 19.64 8.20 1.92
C GLY A 58 18.17 7.81 1.70
N LEU A 59 17.27 8.10 2.64
CA LEU A 59 15.84 7.92 2.44
C LEU A 59 15.32 8.83 1.34
N ARG A 60 15.71 10.11 1.35
CA ARG A 60 15.30 11.08 0.36
C ARG A 60 15.75 10.67 -1.04
N GLU A 61 17.02 10.32 -1.19
CA GLU A 61 17.60 9.88 -2.47
C GLU A 61 16.89 8.63 -2.99
N ARG A 62 16.76 7.59 -2.15
CA ARG A 62 16.15 6.32 -2.55
C ARG A 62 14.68 6.44 -2.93
N PHE A 63 13.93 7.28 -2.21
CA PHE A 63 12.48 7.43 -2.40
C PHE A 63 12.11 8.81 -2.96
N THR A 64 13.01 9.42 -3.75
CA THR A 64 12.86 10.77 -4.30
C THR A 64 11.48 10.99 -4.92
N ARG A 65 11.06 10.05 -5.77
CA ARG A 65 9.76 10.07 -6.48
C ARG A 65 8.56 10.16 -5.53
N ILE A 66 8.59 9.45 -4.41
CA ILE A 66 7.52 9.49 -3.40
C ILE A 66 7.56 10.82 -2.63
N PHE A 67 8.76 11.31 -2.27
CA PHE A 67 8.91 12.59 -1.57
C PHE A 67 8.52 13.79 -2.43
N GLU A 68 8.76 13.73 -3.74
CA GLU A 68 8.40 14.77 -4.71
C GLU A 68 6.93 14.69 -5.17
N LEU A 69 6.21 13.65 -4.73
CA LEU A 69 4.83 13.39 -5.15
C LEU A 69 4.74 13.32 -6.68
N ASP A 70 5.64 12.54 -7.27
CA ASP A 70 5.70 12.30 -8.70
C ASP A 70 4.50 11.43 -9.13
N THR A 71 3.65 11.99 -9.97
CA THR A 71 2.40 11.36 -10.42
C THR A 71 2.62 10.37 -11.56
N ASP A 72 3.78 10.38 -12.21
CA ASP A 72 4.12 9.46 -13.28
C ASP A 72 4.77 8.19 -12.71
N ASP A 73 5.90 8.34 -12.02
CA ASP A 73 6.69 7.19 -11.55
C ASP A 73 6.20 6.59 -10.22
N ALA A 74 5.64 7.39 -9.30
CA ALA A 74 5.16 6.93 -7.99
C ALA A 74 3.63 6.81 -7.91
N LYS A 75 2.96 6.76 -9.07
CA LYS A 75 1.49 6.73 -9.17
C LYS A 75 0.85 5.68 -8.28
N GLN A 76 1.39 4.46 -8.25
CA GLN A 76 0.79 3.34 -7.55
C GLN A 76 0.80 3.56 -6.03
N GLU A 77 1.94 3.99 -5.49
CA GLU A 77 2.14 4.27 -4.06
C GLU A 77 1.27 5.43 -3.59
N LEU A 78 1.17 6.49 -4.40
CA LEU A 78 0.33 7.65 -4.11
C LEU A 78 -1.15 7.27 -4.07
N LEU A 79 -1.63 6.58 -5.11
CA LEU A 79 -3.03 6.18 -5.21
C LEU A 79 -3.42 5.10 -4.19
N ALA A 80 -2.51 4.16 -3.89
CA ALA A 80 -2.70 3.18 -2.82
C ALA A 80 -2.95 3.89 -1.48
N THR A 81 -2.20 4.95 -1.20
CA THR A 81 -2.37 5.75 0.02
C THR A 81 -3.70 6.50 0.03
N VAL A 82 -4.08 7.14 -1.08
CA VAL A 82 -5.32 7.94 -1.16
C VAL A 82 -6.58 7.09 -1.05
N THR A 83 -6.51 5.86 -1.57
CA THR A 83 -7.63 4.90 -1.52
C THR A 83 -7.83 4.23 -0.15
N LEU A 84 -6.99 4.55 0.85
CA LEU A 84 -7.18 4.15 2.25
C LEU A 84 -7.98 5.22 3.03
N PRO A 85 -9.10 4.85 3.69
CA PRO A 85 -10.00 5.81 4.36
C PRO A 85 -9.36 6.70 5.42
N TRP A 86 -8.39 6.20 6.19
CA TRP A 86 -7.74 6.98 7.24
C TRP A 86 -6.68 7.96 6.73
N PHE A 87 -6.14 7.76 5.52
CA PHE A 87 -5.15 8.68 4.93
C PHE A 87 -5.78 9.67 3.96
N LYS A 88 -6.52 9.20 2.94
CA LYS A 88 -7.09 10.03 1.87
C LYS A 88 -6.05 11.05 1.35
N LEU A 89 -6.36 12.35 1.42
CA LEU A 89 -5.42 13.45 1.10
C LEU A 89 -4.79 14.09 2.34
N ARG A 90 -5.07 13.58 3.55
CA ARG A 90 -4.65 14.17 4.84
C ARG A 90 -3.14 14.02 5.08
N TRP A 91 -2.52 13.00 4.49
CA TRP A 91 -1.09 12.70 4.64
C TRP A 91 -0.16 13.65 3.85
N ILE A 92 -0.69 14.33 2.82
CA ILE A 92 0.08 15.25 1.99
C ILE A 92 0.33 16.55 2.76
N PRO A 93 1.60 17.04 2.83
CA PRO A 93 1.93 18.26 3.56
C PRO A 93 1.13 19.48 3.08
N LYS A 94 0.76 20.37 4.03
CA LYS A 94 -0.16 21.48 3.75
C LYS A 94 0.34 22.48 2.69
N GLY A 95 1.65 22.58 2.47
CA GLY A 95 2.26 23.46 1.47
C GLY A 95 2.17 22.98 0.00
N HIS A 96 1.60 21.81 -0.27
CA HIS A 96 1.59 21.20 -1.61
C HIS A 96 0.16 21.09 -2.18
N GLU A 97 -0.60 22.20 -2.19
CA GLU A 97 -1.99 22.19 -2.69
C GLU A 97 -2.10 21.85 -4.18
N ALA A 98 -1.18 22.34 -5.00
CA ALA A 98 -1.12 21.99 -6.42
C ALA A 98 -1.00 20.46 -6.61
N LYS A 99 -0.09 19.82 -5.88
CA LYS A 99 0.07 18.35 -5.90
C LYS A 99 -1.15 17.61 -5.37
N ARG A 100 -1.84 18.15 -4.36
CA ARG A 100 -3.10 17.56 -3.87
C ARG A 100 -4.18 17.53 -4.94
N ASN A 101 -4.31 18.62 -5.69
CA ASN A 101 -5.25 18.67 -6.81
C ASN A 101 -4.82 17.75 -7.95
N GLU A 102 -3.51 17.69 -8.25
CA GLU A 102 -2.96 16.78 -9.26
C GLU A 102 -3.25 15.30 -8.94
N ILE A 103 -2.98 14.86 -7.71
CA ILE A 103 -3.25 13.50 -7.24
C ILE A 103 -4.75 13.20 -7.23
N LYS A 104 -5.58 14.19 -6.89
CA LYS A 104 -7.04 14.05 -6.94
C LYS A 104 -7.52 13.81 -8.37
N THR A 105 -7.05 14.60 -9.34
CA THR A 105 -7.38 14.41 -10.77
C THR A 105 -6.86 13.06 -11.27
N LEU A 106 -5.67 12.66 -10.84
CA LEU A 106 -5.08 11.36 -11.15
C LEU A 106 -5.93 10.20 -10.61
N MET A 107 -6.42 10.32 -9.38
CA MET A 107 -7.32 9.33 -8.77
C MET A 107 -8.60 9.18 -9.58
N ILE A 108 -9.26 10.28 -9.96
CA ILE A 108 -10.48 10.25 -10.74
C ILE A 108 -10.24 9.57 -12.09
N ARG A 109 -9.17 9.98 -12.80
CA ARG A 109 -8.78 9.39 -14.08
C ARG A 109 -8.54 7.88 -13.99
N GLU A 110 -7.82 7.43 -12.96
CA GLU A 110 -7.53 6.00 -12.77
C GLU A 110 -8.76 5.22 -12.29
N ALA A 111 -9.65 5.84 -11.49
CA ALA A 111 -10.89 5.24 -11.04
C ALA A 111 -11.84 4.89 -12.19
N LEU A 112 -11.81 5.63 -13.31
CA LEU A 112 -12.58 5.32 -14.52
C LEU A 112 -12.31 3.90 -15.03
N LYS A 113 -11.08 3.41 -14.90
CA LYS A 113 -10.70 2.05 -15.32
C LYS A 113 -11.34 0.96 -14.46
N PHE A 114 -11.82 1.30 -13.28
CA PHE A 114 -12.46 0.38 -12.35
C PHE A 114 -13.98 0.52 -12.34
N TYR A 115 -14.53 1.46 -13.11
CA TYR A 115 -15.97 1.68 -13.18
C TYR A 115 -16.65 0.50 -13.88
N LYS A 116 -17.59 -0.13 -13.18
CA LYS A 116 -18.48 -1.14 -13.74
C LYS A 116 -19.92 -0.60 -13.62
N PRO A 117 -20.64 -0.37 -14.74
CA PRO A 117 -22.04 0.04 -14.66
C PRO A 117 -22.88 -1.05 -13.98
N LEU A 118 -23.87 -0.63 -13.19
CA LEU A 118 -24.69 -1.50 -12.32
C LEU A 118 -25.36 -2.67 -13.05
N ASP A 119 -25.50 -2.64 -14.38
CA ASP A 119 -26.14 -3.69 -15.18
C ASP A 119 -25.37 -5.01 -15.28
N CYS A 120 -24.10 -5.03 -14.85
CA CYS A 120 -23.30 -6.27 -14.73
C CYS A 120 -23.70 -7.13 -13.51
N ALA A 121 -24.32 -6.54 -12.48
CA ALA A 121 -24.60 -7.22 -11.21
C ALA A 121 -25.66 -8.34 -11.28
N LYS A 122 -26.38 -8.50 -12.40
CA LYS A 122 -27.43 -9.52 -12.56
C LYS A 122 -26.97 -10.81 -13.26
N ARG A 123 -25.73 -10.91 -13.70
CA ARG A 123 -25.24 -12.12 -14.37
C ARG A 123 -23.86 -12.49 -13.85
N SER A 124 -23.82 -13.28 -12.78
CA SER A 124 -22.84 -14.38 -12.58
C SER A 124 -22.71 -14.76 -11.09
N GLU A 125 -23.33 -15.88 -10.70
CA GLU A 125 -22.83 -16.76 -9.64
C GLU A 125 -21.65 -17.62 -10.17
N VAL A 126 -20.68 -17.02 -10.86
CA VAL A 126 -19.54 -17.74 -11.44
C VAL A 126 -18.26 -17.16 -10.87
N ASN A 127 -17.71 -17.93 -9.93
CA ASN A 127 -16.32 -18.05 -9.51
C ASN A 127 -15.57 -16.73 -9.26
N ALA A 128 -15.21 -16.49 -7.99
CA ALA A 128 -14.38 -15.38 -7.50
C ALA A 128 -13.01 -15.22 -8.20
N TRP A 129 -12.61 -16.18 -9.04
CA TRP A 129 -11.39 -16.14 -9.87
C TRP A 129 -11.61 -15.52 -11.26
N SER A 130 -12.86 -15.39 -11.72
CA SER A 130 -13.17 -14.83 -13.04
C SER A 130 -12.89 -13.32 -13.12
N ASP A 131 -12.99 -12.59 -11.99
CA ASP A 131 -12.68 -11.16 -11.93
C ASP A 131 -11.18 -10.86 -12.10
N LEU A 132 -10.29 -11.85 -11.89
CA LEU A 132 -8.85 -11.71 -12.07
C LEU A 132 -8.40 -11.94 -13.53
N ILE A 133 -9.26 -12.54 -14.36
CA ILE A 133 -8.95 -12.96 -15.75
C ILE A 133 -9.51 -11.95 -16.79
N CYS A 134 -10.41 -11.06 -16.40
CA CYS A 134 -10.99 -10.04 -17.30
C CYS A 134 -10.12 -8.77 -17.46
N GLU A 135 -8.79 -8.91 -17.59
CA GLU A 135 -7.91 -7.77 -17.89
C GLU A 135 -7.97 -7.33 -19.37
N ASP A 136 -8.60 -8.12 -20.25
CA ASP A 136 -8.67 -7.85 -21.70
C ASP A 136 -10.06 -7.41 -22.21
N ALA A 137 -10.91 -6.85 -21.36
CA ALA A 137 -12.18 -6.27 -21.82
C ALA A 137 -11.99 -4.83 -22.30
N GLU A 138 -12.37 -4.61 -23.57
CA GLU A 138 -12.21 -3.39 -24.37
C GLU A 138 -12.56 -2.09 -23.62
N GLN A 139 -11.73 -1.07 -23.88
CA GLN A 139 -11.92 0.32 -23.45
C GLN A 139 -13.35 0.78 -23.77
N PRO A 140 -14.15 1.23 -22.79
CA PRO A 140 -15.43 1.85 -23.13
C PRO A 140 -15.15 3.22 -23.74
N GLU A 141 -15.75 3.44 -24.91
CA GLU A 141 -15.85 4.72 -25.59
C GLU A 141 -16.35 5.83 -24.65
N GLU A 142 -15.95 7.07 -24.93
CA GLU A 142 -16.19 8.30 -24.15
C GLU A 142 -17.66 8.47 -23.73
N ASN A 143 -18.05 7.86 -22.62
CA ASN A 143 -19.34 8.09 -21.96
C ASN A 143 -19.16 9.18 -20.90
N THR A 144 -19.46 10.43 -21.26
CA THR A 144 -19.41 11.59 -20.35
C THR A 144 -20.21 11.39 -19.06
N ASP A 145 -21.27 10.58 -19.12
CA ASP A 145 -22.11 10.24 -17.97
C ASP A 145 -21.37 9.36 -16.95
N ALA A 146 -20.56 8.40 -17.41
CA ALA A 146 -19.77 7.53 -16.54
C ALA A 146 -18.67 8.31 -15.82
N GLU A 147 -18.03 9.25 -16.53
CA GLU A 147 -17.00 10.12 -15.94
C GLU A 147 -17.55 10.97 -14.80
N SER A 148 -18.70 11.60 -15.03
CA SER A 148 -19.36 12.44 -14.02
C SER A 148 -19.78 11.63 -12.78
N ALA A 149 -20.24 10.39 -12.96
CA ALA A 149 -20.62 9.50 -11.87
C ALA A 149 -19.41 9.08 -11.01
N VAL A 150 -18.31 8.69 -11.66
CA VAL A 150 -17.06 8.30 -10.98
C VAL A 150 -16.42 9.48 -10.27
N GLU A 151 -16.41 10.65 -10.90
CA GLU A 151 -15.91 11.87 -10.27
C GLU A 151 -16.71 12.17 -9.00
N LEU A 152 -18.04 12.15 -9.07
CA LEU A 152 -18.91 12.42 -7.92
C LEU A 152 -18.74 11.37 -6.81
N GLU A 153 -18.54 10.09 -7.14
CA GLU A 153 -18.20 9.04 -6.18
C GLU A 153 -16.86 9.33 -5.47
N CYS A 154 -15.81 9.63 -6.24
CA CYS A 154 -14.48 9.94 -5.70
C CYS A 154 -14.49 11.19 -4.82
N LEU A 155 -15.20 12.24 -5.23
CA LEU A 155 -15.35 13.47 -4.45
C LEU A 155 -16.06 13.22 -3.12
N LYS A 156 -17.15 12.44 -3.13
CA LYS A 156 -17.86 12.05 -1.91
C LYS A 156 -16.96 11.26 -0.97
N TYR A 157 -16.21 10.29 -1.48
CA TYR A 157 -15.27 9.50 -0.68
C TYR A 157 -14.19 10.38 -0.03
N LEU A 158 -13.61 11.31 -0.79
CA LEU A 158 -12.57 12.21 -0.28
C LEU A 158 -13.08 13.18 0.79
N GLN A 159 -14.36 13.57 0.73
CA GLN A 159 -15.00 14.45 1.72
C GLN A 159 -15.54 13.70 2.94
N ASP A 160 -15.78 12.40 2.83
CA ASP A 160 -16.29 11.60 3.93
C ASP A 160 -15.33 11.62 5.13
N SER A 161 -15.89 11.70 6.33
CA SER A 161 -15.16 11.66 7.60
C SER A 161 -14.91 10.23 8.10
N ALA A 162 -15.54 9.22 7.50
CA ALA A 162 -15.35 7.83 7.87
C ALA A 162 -13.92 7.35 7.58
N ASP A 163 -13.28 6.79 8.60
CA ASP A 163 -11.90 6.29 8.58
C ASP A 163 -11.84 4.74 8.63
N SER A 164 -12.93 4.04 8.33
CA SER A 164 -13.00 2.57 8.37
C SER A 164 -12.93 1.95 6.97
N ILE A 165 -12.18 0.83 6.82
CA ILE A 165 -12.20 0.03 5.58
C ILE A 165 -13.60 -0.46 5.24
N ALA A 166 -14.43 -0.77 6.23
CA ALA A 166 -15.82 -1.18 6.01
C ALA A 166 -16.62 -0.10 5.26
N GLY A 167 -16.33 1.18 5.49
CA GLY A 167 -16.97 2.30 4.78
C GLY A 167 -16.70 2.32 3.27
N LEU A 168 -15.68 1.61 2.79
CA LEU A 168 -15.36 1.52 1.37
C LEU A 168 -16.45 0.79 0.57
N THR A 169 -17.35 0.03 1.22
CA THR A 169 -18.49 -0.61 0.54
C THR A 169 -19.49 0.40 -0.04
N ALA A 170 -19.52 1.63 0.47
CA ALA A 170 -20.36 2.71 -0.07
C ALA A 170 -19.83 3.27 -1.41
N TYR A 171 -18.57 2.96 -1.76
CA TYR A 171 -17.86 3.49 -2.92
C TYR A 171 -17.29 2.31 -3.74
N PRO A 172 -18.10 1.63 -4.56
CA PRO A 172 -17.70 0.40 -5.24
C PRO A 172 -16.50 0.57 -6.18
N THR A 173 -16.41 1.70 -6.87
CA THR A 173 -15.31 2.00 -7.81
C THR A 173 -14.02 2.22 -7.03
N VAL A 174 -14.08 3.05 -5.98
CA VAL A 174 -12.93 3.32 -5.09
C VAL A 174 -12.49 2.05 -4.37
N LYS A 175 -13.43 1.19 -3.97
CA LYS A 175 -13.14 -0.11 -3.35
C LYS A 175 -12.36 -1.02 -4.29
N SER A 176 -12.82 -1.18 -5.53
CA SER A 176 -12.16 -2.01 -6.53
C SER A 176 -10.72 -1.53 -6.77
N MET A 177 -10.55 -0.22 -6.93
CA MET A 177 -9.25 0.43 -7.07
C MET A 177 -8.35 0.20 -5.83
N SER A 178 -8.90 0.39 -4.63
CA SER A 178 -8.18 0.21 -3.36
C SER A 178 -7.68 -1.23 -3.19
N VAL A 179 -8.51 -2.23 -3.49
CA VAL A 179 -8.12 -3.64 -3.42
C VAL A 179 -6.96 -3.91 -4.37
N LYS A 180 -7.04 -3.49 -5.64
CA LYS A 180 -5.96 -3.73 -6.62
C LYS A 180 -4.65 -3.06 -6.20
N LEU A 181 -4.70 -1.81 -5.74
CA LEU A 181 -3.50 -1.03 -5.41
C LEU A 181 -2.88 -1.37 -4.04
N ASN A 182 -3.67 -1.85 -3.09
CA ASN A 182 -3.18 -2.15 -1.74
C ASN A 182 -2.87 -3.64 -1.50
N THR A 183 -3.10 -4.51 -2.49
CA THR A 183 -2.71 -5.93 -2.43
C THR A 183 -1.20 -6.16 -2.45
N PRO A 184 -0.38 -5.41 -3.22
CA PRO A 184 1.07 -5.55 -3.17
C PRO A 184 1.62 -5.24 -1.77
N LEU A 185 2.55 -6.07 -1.30
CA LEU A 185 3.18 -5.85 -0.01
C LEU A 185 4.28 -4.78 -0.12
N PRO A 186 4.36 -3.83 0.83
CA PRO A 186 5.43 -2.84 0.87
C PRO A 186 6.82 -3.43 1.23
N SER A 187 6.89 -4.70 1.65
CA SER A 187 8.15 -5.38 1.97
C SER A 187 8.09 -6.88 1.66
N SER A 188 9.25 -7.46 1.31
CA SER A 188 9.47 -8.91 1.17
C SER A 188 9.49 -9.65 2.51
N ALA A 189 9.53 -8.95 3.65
CA ALA A 189 9.68 -9.57 4.96
C ALA A 189 8.66 -10.69 5.27
N PRO A 190 7.38 -10.61 4.87
CA PRO A 190 6.45 -11.74 5.01
C PRO A 190 6.90 -12.99 4.23
N ALA A 191 7.45 -12.81 3.02
CA ALA A 191 8.01 -13.92 2.23
C ALA A 191 9.33 -14.44 2.83
N GLU A 192 10.18 -13.59 3.39
CA GLU A 192 11.40 -14.02 4.09
C GLU A 192 11.08 -14.86 5.34
N ARG A 193 9.99 -14.56 6.03
CA ARG A 193 9.48 -15.37 7.14
C ARG A 193 9.02 -16.76 6.66
N LEU A 194 8.34 -16.83 5.51
CA LEU A 194 8.03 -18.10 4.84
C LEU A 194 9.31 -18.88 4.52
N PHE A 195 10.33 -18.23 3.98
CA PHE A 195 11.61 -18.86 3.67
C PHE A 195 12.39 -19.29 4.92
N SER A 196 12.21 -18.60 6.05
CA SER A 196 12.76 -19.03 7.33
C SER A 196 12.13 -20.36 7.76
N TYR A 197 10.81 -20.52 7.59
CA TYR A 197 10.14 -21.81 7.83
C TYR A 197 10.58 -22.89 6.85
N ALA A 198 10.75 -22.55 5.57
CA ALA A 198 11.31 -23.44 4.55
C ALA A 198 12.70 -23.96 4.95
N GLY A 199 13.61 -23.08 5.40
CA GLY A 199 14.93 -23.49 5.87
C GLY A 199 14.87 -24.43 7.09
N MET A 200 13.88 -24.25 7.98
CA MET A 200 13.67 -25.19 9.08
C MET A 200 13.13 -26.56 8.63
N VAL A 201 12.41 -26.61 7.50
CA VAL A 201 11.90 -27.84 6.89
C VAL A 201 13.01 -28.56 6.11
N LEU A 202 13.79 -27.82 5.31
CA LEU A 202 14.94 -28.29 4.53
C LEU A 202 16.17 -28.52 5.42
N ARG A 203 16.07 -29.46 6.36
CA ARG A 203 17.23 -29.88 7.17
C ARG A 203 17.90 -31.10 6.56
N PRO A 204 19.25 -31.21 6.60
CA PRO A 204 19.99 -32.36 6.06
C PRO A 204 19.52 -33.73 6.58
N LYS A 205 18.94 -33.78 7.79
CA LYS A 205 18.41 -35.02 8.41
C LYS A 205 16.97 -35.37 8.01
N ARG A 206 16.27 -34.51 7.27
CA ARG A 206 14.92 -34.77 6.70
C ARG A 206 15.04 -35.16 5.22
N SER A 207 15.93 -36.10 4.94
CA SER A 207 16.23 -36.58 3.58
C SER A 207 14.97 -37.18 2.93
N SER A 208 14.69 -36.73 1.70
CA SER A 208 13.62 -37.16 0.77
C SER A 208 12.20 -36.60 0.98
N LEU A 209 12.05 -35.28 1.10
CA LEU A 209 10.78 -34.65 0.74
C LEU A 209 10.78 -34.40 -0.78
N SER A 210 9.67 -34.73 -1.46
CA SER A 210 9.44 -34.21 -2.81
C SER A 210 9.15 -32.70 -2.73
N ASP A 211 9.29 -32.00 -3.85
CA ASP A 211 9.02 -30.56 -3.91
C ASP A 211 7.57 -30.25 -3.49
N GLU A 212 6.60 -31.08 -3.91
CA GLU A 212 5.19 -30.88 -3.54
C GLU A 212 4.96 -31.04 -2.03
N LEU A 213 5.55 -32.09 -1.43
CA LEU A 213 5.39 -32.34 0.00
C LEU A 213 6.11 -31.28 0.85
N PHE A 214 7.24 -30.78 0.34
CA PHE A 214 7.97 -29.68 0.93
C PHE A 214 7.12 -28.40 0.97
N GLU A 215 6.55 -28.00 -0.17
CA GLU A 215 5.67 -26.82 -0.27
C GLU A 215 4.45 -26.94 0.65
N GLN A 216 3.78 -28.09 0.63
CA GLN A 216 2.64 -28.36 1.51
C GLN A 216 3.02 -28.23 2.99
N LEU A 217 4.17 -28.77 3.40
CA LEU A 217 4.60 -28.70 4.79
C LEU A 217 4.97 -27.27 5.22
N VAL A 218 5.57 -26.50 4.31
CA VAL A 218 5.86 -25.07 4.55
C VAL A 218 4.57 -24.28 4.75
N LEU A 219 3.56 -24.50 3.89
CA LEU A 219 2.25 -23.86 4.01
C LEU A 219 1.51 -24.28 5.27
N LEU A 220 1.52 -25.56 5.62
CA LEU A 220 0.92 -26.05 6.87
C LEU A 220 1.56 -25.39 8.08
N LYS A 221 2.89 -25.27 8.07
CA LYS A 221 3.64 -24.64 9.17
C LYS A 221 3.36 -23.14 9.29
N LEU A 222 3.22 -22.44 8.16
CA LEU A 222 2.84 -21.02 8.15
C LEU A 222 1.45 -20.81 8.75
N ASN A 223 0.49 -21.67 8.40
CA ASN A 223 -0.90 -21.55 8.83
C ASN A 223 -1.16 -22.15 10.22
N PHE A 224 -0.21 -22.91 10.77
CA PHE A 224 -0.33 -23.52 12.09
C PHE A 224 -0.27 -22.44 13.18
N LYS A 225 -1.43 -22.03 13.69
CA LYS A 225 -1.54 -21.25 14.92
C LYS A 225 -1.68 -22.23 16.09
N PRO A 226 -0.72 -22.32 17.03
CA PRO A 226 -0.92 -23.12 18.22
C PRO A 226 -2.16 -22.58 18.98
N PRO A 227 -2.98 -23.45 19.59
CA PRO A 227 -4.04 -22.99 20.46
C PRO A 227 -3.43 -22.18 21.61
N ASN A 228 -3.95 -20.95 21.81
CA ASN A 228 -3.60 -20.08 22.94
C ASN A 228 -4.10 -20.66 24.26
#